data_AF-A0A4Q5QTD4-F1
#
_entry.id   AF-A0A4Q5QTD4-F1
#
_cell.length_a   1.000
_cell.length_b   1.000
_cell.length_c   1.000
_cell.angle_alpha   90.00
_cell.angle_beta   90.00
_cell.angle_gamma   90.00
#
_symmetry.space_group_name_H-M   'P 1'
#
loop_
_entity.id
_entity.type
_entity.pdbx_description
1 polymer ?
#
loop_
_entity_poly.entity_id
_entity_poly.type
_entity_poly.pdbx_seq_one_letter_code
_entity_poly.pdbx_strand_id
1 'polypeptide(L)'
;MLKKFSRMDIVVKYFQSPGDYTNHFYPPADPIDITDAEEALEITFPDDYKKFLLYSNGFEGFINGFYLRLVPVGFVYESTMDYCSEFYPWAIYLGTNAGGEMVVLDTRMHPIQFGMLPYLGSAFDRQLPR
;
A
#
# COMPACT_ATOMS: atom_id res chain seq x y z
N MET A 1 16.23 -7.99 -24.88
CA MET A 1 14.90 -7.54 -25.35
C MET A 1 13.89 -7.98 -24.30
N LEU A 2 13.42 -7.07 -23.44
CA LEU A 2 12.43 -7.39 -22.39
C LEU A 2 11.07 -7.65 -23.05
N LYS A 3 10.49 -8.83 -22.83
CA LYS A 3 9.12 -9.16 -23.28
C LYS A 3 8.15 -8.15 -22.65
N LYS A 4 7.43 -7.41 -23.49
CA LYS A 4 6.36 -6.51 -23.05
C LYS A 4 5.16 -7.39 -22.67
N PHE A 5 4.99 -7.66 -21.38
CA PHE A 5 3.84 -8.40 -20.86
C PHE A 5 2.58 -7.54 -20.97
N SER A 6 1.46 -8.14 -21.36
CA SER A 6 0.15 -7.50 -21.32
C SER A 6 -0.24 -7.22 -19.86
N ARG A 7 -1.13 -6.24 -19.64
CA ARG A 7 -1.69 -5.96 -18.30
C ARG A 7 -2.31 -7.20 -17.65
N MET A 8 -2.91 -8.07 -18.45
CA MET A 8 -3.50 -9.33 -17.99
C MET A 8 -2.42 -10.35 -17.58
N ASP A 9 -1.27 -10.36 -18.25
CA ASP A 9 -0.21 -11.33 -18.01
C ASP A 9 0.45 -11.13 -16.64
N ILE A 10 0.55 -9.88 -16.17
CA ILE A 10 1.10 -9.55 -14.85
C ILE A 10 0.13 -10.01 -13.75
N VAL A 11 -1.16 -9.72 -13.91
CA VAL A 11 -2.20 -10.14 -12.95
C VAL A 11 -2.24 -11.66 -12.86
N VAL A 12 -2.29 -12.37 -13.99
CA VAL A 12 -2.32 -13.84 -14.02
C VAL A 12 -1.05 -14.46 -13.44
N LYS A 13 0.11 -13.82 -13.63
CA LYS A 13 1.39 -14.36 -13.16
C LYS A 13 1.61 -14.14 -11.67
N TYR A 14 1.34 -12.92 -11.17
CA TYR A 14 1.75 -12.54 -9.83
C TYR A 14 0.60 -12.41 -8.85
N PHE A 15 -0.64 -12.20 -9.29
CA PHE A 15 -1.79 -12.05 -8.39
C PHE A 15 -2.56 -13.38 -8.26
N GLN A 16 -1.82 -14.48 -8.13
CA GLN A 16 -2.39 -15.80 -7.88
C GLN A 16 -2.78 -15.91 -6.41
N SER A 17 -4.00 -16.36 -6.15
CA SER A 17 -4.50 -16.60 -4.80
C SER A 17 -4.44 -18.09 -4.42
N PRO A 18 -4.13 -18.42 -3.16
CA PRO A 18 -4.17 -19.79 -2.68
C PRO A 18 -5.62 -20.23 -2.42
N GLY A 19 -5.95 -21.46 -2.86
CA GLY A 19 -7.26 -22.06 -2.64
C GLY A 19 -8.40 -21.22 -3.24
N ASP A 20 -9.47 -21.05 -2.46
CA ASP A 20 -10.68 -20.31 -2.88
C ASP A 20 -10.61 -18.80 -2.58
N TYR A 21 -9.46 -18.30 -2.11
CA TYR A 21 -9.32 -16.86 -1.84
C TYR A 21 -9.44 -16.08 -3.14
N THR A 22 -10.20 -14.99 -3.15
CA THR A 22 -10.33 -14.11 -4.32
C THR A 22 -9.67 -12.79 -4.02
N ASN A 23 -8.65 -12.45 -4.81
CA ASN A 23 -8.00 -11.15 -4.74
C ASN A 23 -9.00 -10.03 -5.03
N HIS A 24 -9.08 -9.07 -4.12
CA HIS A 24 -9.98 -7.94 -4.19
C HIS A 24 -9.24 -6.69 -4.68
N PHE A 25 -9.63 -6.22 -5.85
CA PHE A 25 -9.23 -4.93 -6.39
C PHE A 25 -10.39 -3.97 -6.17
N TYR A 26 -10.18 -2.93 -5.37
CA TYR A 26 -11.15 -1.87 -5.16
C TYR A 26 -11.35 -1.06 -6.45
N PRO A 27 -12.48 -0.34 -6.61
CA PRO A 27 -12.68 0.60 -7.71
C PRO A 27 -11.50 1.57 -7.85
N PRO A 28 -11.18 2.05 -9.06
CA PRO A 28 -10.18 3.09 -9.28
C PRO A 28 -10.37 4.31 -8.38
N ALA A 29 -9.27 4.92 -7.95
CA ALA A 29 -9.31 6.18 -7.21
C ALA A 29 -9.75 7.32 -8.14
N ASP A 30 -10.41 8.34 -7.58
CA ASP A 30 -10.57 9.61 -8.28
C ASP A 30 -9.19 10.33 -8.28
N PRO A 31 -8.73 10.89 -9.42
CA PRO A 31 -7.52 11.70 -9.45
C PRO A 31 -7.48 12.82 -8.40
N ILE A 32 -8.64 13.36 -7.99
CA ILE A 32 -8.69 14.37 -6.92
C ILE A 32 -8.28 13.78 -5.57
N ASP A 33 -8.73 12.57 -5.22
CA ASP A 33 -8.35 11.91 -3.95
C ASP A 33 -6.84 11.67 -3.85
N ILE A 34 -6.20 11.39 -5.00
CA ILE A 34 -4.74 11.24 -5.07
C ILE A 34 -4.06 12.59 -4.80
N THR A 35 -4.55 13.65 -5.43
CA THR A 35 -4.01 15.01 -5.27
C THR A 35 -4.18 15.50 -3.83
N ASP A 36 -5.36 15.33 -3.25
CA ASP A 36 -5.67 15.72 -1.87
C ASP A 36 -4.76 14.98 -0.87
N ALA A 37 -4.47 13.69 -1.10
CA ALA A 37 -3.55 12.93 -0.26
C ALA A 37 -2.09 13.38 -0.42
N GLU A 38 -1.64 13.68 -1.65
CA GLU A 38 -0.31 14.26 -1.92
C GLU A 38 -0.14 15.61 -1.20
N GLU A 39 -1.17 16.48 -1.25
CA GLU A 39 -1.19 17.77 -0.57
C GLU A 39 -1.17 17.61 0.96
N ALA A 40 -2.01 16.74 1.51
CA ALA A 40 -2.07 16.50 2.96
C ALA A 40 -0.77 15.94 3.54
N LEU A 41 -0.02 15.16 2.75
CA LEU A 41 1.24 14.55 3.15
C LEU A 41 2.47 15.37 2.75
N GLU A 42 2.30 16.47 2.02
CA GLU A 42 3.36 17.31 1.47
C GLU A 42 4.39 16.54 0.63
N ILE A 43 3.95 15.53 -0.14
CA ILE A 43 4.80 14.73 -1.03
C ILE A 43 4.15 14.51 -2.39
N THR A 44 4.98 14.16 -3.38
CA THR A 44 4.48 13.58 -4.64
C THR A 44 4.66 12.07 -4.60
N PHE A 45 3.58 11.32 -4.79
CA PHE A 45 3.62 9.87 -4.88
C PHE A 45 4.38 9.39 -6.12
N PRO A 46 5.08 8.24 -6.03
CA PRO A 46 5.68 7.61 -7.19
C PRO A 46 4.66 7.38 -8.30
N ASP A 47 5.05 7.64 -9.57
CA ASP A 47 4.14 7.50 -10.72
C ASP A 47 3.54 6.10 -10.83
N ASP A 48 4.28 5.06 -10.47
CA ASP A 48 3.78 3.69 -10.49
C ASP A 48 2.74 3.42 -9.39
N TYR A 49 2.84 4.11 -8.24
CA TYR A 49 1.80 4.06 -7.21
C TYR A 49 0.53 4.76 -7.68
N LYS A 50 0.65 5.94 -8.30
CA LYS A 50 -0.51 6.66 -8.87
C LYS A 50 -1.20 5.84 -9.96
N LYS A 51 -0.44 5.23 -10.88
CA LYS A 51 -1.00 4.30 -11.89
C LYS A 51 -1.70 3.11 -11.26
N PHE A 52 -1.17 2.59 -10.15
CA PHE A 52 -1.81 1.53 -9.40
C PHE A 52 -3.13 2.00 -8.79
N LEU A 53 -3.16 3.17 -8.13
CA LEU A 53 -4.38 3.73 -7.54
C LEU A 53 -5.49 4.01 -8.57
N LEU A 54 -5.11 4.49 -9.76
CA LEU A 54 -6.02 4.68 -10.90
C LEU A 54 -6.48 3.36 -11.54
N TYR A 55 -5.87 2.24 -11.18
CA TYR A 55 -6.34 0.90 -11.53
C TYR A 55 -7.17 0.29 -10.39
N SER A 56 -6.73 0.46 -9.15
CA SER A 56 -7.38 -0.04 -7.95
C SER A 56 -7.02 0.81 -6.73
N ASN A 57 -8.02 1.39 -6.08
CA ASN A 57 -7.84 2.24 -4.91
C ASN A 57 -7.64 1.42 -3.63
N GLY A 58 -6.47 0.79 -3.53
CA GLY A 58 -6.18 -0.22 -2.52
C GLY A 58 -6.27 -1.63 -3.11
N PHE A 59 -6.01 -2.64 -2.28
CA PHE A 59 -6.04 -4.04 -2.70
C PHE A 59 -6.10 -4.93 -1.46
N GLU A 60 -6.74 -6.09 -1.58
CA GLU A 60 -6.63 -7.12 -0.58
C GLU A 60 -6.48 -8.49 -1.22
N GLY A 61 -5.40 -9.21 -0.89
CA GLY A 61 -5.20 -10.57 -1.32
C GLY A 61 -3.74 -10.93 -1.45
N PHE A 62 -3.41 -11.77 -2.43
CA PHE A 62 -2.10 -12.39 -2.56
C PHE A 62 -1.34 -11.91 -3.79
N ILE A 63 -0.08 -11.55 -3.58
CA ILE A 63 0.89 -11.27 -4.64
C ILE A 63 2.05 -12.25 -4.46
N ASN A 64 2.26 -13.13 -5.44
CA ASN A 64 3.29 -14.16 -5.47
C ASN A 64 3.27 -15.04 -4.20
N GLY A 65 2.07 -15.36 -3.71
CA GLY A 65 1.87 -16.15 -2.49
C GLY A 65 1.98 -15.37 -1.18
N PHE A 66 2.31 -14.09 -1.21
CA PHE A 66 2.36 -13.22 -0.03
C PHE A 66 1.07 -12.42 0.10
N TYR A 67 0.43 -12.50 1.27
CA TYR A 67 -0.74 -11.67 1.55
C TYR A 67 -0.33 -10.19 1.64
N LEU A 68 -1.19 -9.33 1.12
CA LEU A 68 -1.04 -7.89 1.14
C LEU A 68 -2.42 -7.24 1.20
N ARG A 69 -2.57 -6.29 2.11
CA ARG A 69 -3.68 -5.36 2.19
C ARG A 69 -3.16 -3.95 2.05
N LEU A 70 -3.54 -3.25 0.97
CA LEU A 70 -3.26 -1.85 0.73
C LEU A 70 -4.52 -1.03 0.98
N VAL A 71 -4.38 0.08 1.72
CA VAL A 71 -5.52 0.96 2.03
C VAL A 71 -5.88 1.84 0.83
N PRO A 72 -7.15 2.24 0.67
CA PRO A 72 -7.52 3.29 -0.27
C PRO A 72 -6.81 4.61 0.04
N VAL A 73 -6.52 5.39 -1.00
CA VAL A 73 -5.70 6.61 -0.92
C VAL A 73 -6.26 7.63 0.06
N GLY A 74 -7.59 7.75 0.17
CA GLY A 74 -8.24 8.66 1.13
C GLY A 74 -7.97 8.33 2.60
N PHE A 75 -7.47 7.13 2.92
CA PHE A 75 -7.08 6.74 4.28
C PHE A 75 -5.58 6.79 4.52
N VAL A 76 -4.75 7.08 3.51
CA VAL A 76 -3.29 7.04 3.60
C VAL A 76 -2.79 8.05 4.62
N TYR A 77 -3.33 9.27 4.65
CA TYR A 77 -2.94 10.29 5.63
C TYR A 77 -3.22 9.86 7.07
N GLU A 78 -4.47 9.52 7.39
CA GLU A 78 -4.87 9.10 8.74
C GLU A 78 -4.09 7.86 9.18
N SER A 79 -3.96 6.86 8.30
CA SER A 79 -3.17 5.65 8.60
C SER A 79 -1.69 5.95 8.81
N THR A 80 -1.13 6.95 8.12
CA THR A 80 0.25 7.38 8.34
C THR A 80 0.41 8.03 9.70
N MET A 81 -0.56 8.84 10.11
CA MET A 81 -0.59 9.44 11.45
C MET A 81 -0.67 8.36 12.53
N ASP A 82 -1.55 7.38 12.36
CA ASP A 82 -1.78 6.32 13.35
C ASP A 82 -0.60 5.34 13.47
N TYR A 83 0.04 4.97 12.36
CA TYR A 83 0.98 3.83 12.35
C TYR A 83 2.44 4.19 12.12
N CYS A 84 2.75 5.37 11.58
CA CYS A 84 4.13 5.75 11.24
C CYS A 84 4.62 6.98 11.98
N SER A 85 3.76 7.98 12.24
CA SER A 85 4.21 9.32 12.67
C SER A 85 5.10 9.34 13.94
N GLU A 86 4.86 8.43 14.89
CA GLU A 86 5.62 8.38 16.15
C GLU A 86 7.02 7.77 15.97
N PHE A 87 7.11 6.58 15.39
CA PHE A 87 8.36 5.81 15.35
C PHE A 87 9.10 5.88 13.99
N TYR A 88 8.38 6.22 12.94
CA TYR A 88 8.86 6.29 11.56
C TYR A 88 8.37 7.57 10.86
N PRO A 89 8.76 8.76 11.32
CA PRO A 89 8.26 10.04 10.79
C PRO A 89 8.60 10.29 9.31
N TRP A 90 9.46 9.47 8.71
CA TRP A 90 9.81 9.50 7.28
C TRP A 90 9.03 8.48 6.44
N ALA A 91 8.12 7.72 7.04
CA ALA A 91 7.37 6.67 6.37
C ALA A 91 5.92 7.08 6.15
N ILE A 92 5.41 6.78 4.95
CA ILE A 92 3.98 6.93 4.61
C ILE A 92 3.36 5.55 4.57
N TYR A 93 2.31 5.33 5.36
CA TYR A 93 1.67 4.03 5.45
C TYR A 93 0.84 3.74 4.19
N LEU A 94 1.08 2.59 3.56
CA LEU A 94 0.29 2.11 2.42
C LEU A 94 -0.58 0.90 2.78
N GLY A 95 -0.21 0.12 3.79
CA GLY A 95 -0.87 -1.15 4.07
C GLY A 95 -0.07 -2.10 4.96
N THR A 96 -0.43 -3.37 4.94
CA THR A 96 0.19 -4.43 5.75
C THR A 96 0.17 -5.77 5.02
N ASN A 97 1.13 -6.64 5.34
CA ASN A 97 1.10 -8.05 4.96
C ASN A 97 0.38 -8.95 5.98
N ALA A 98 -0.23 -8.38 7.03
CA ALA A 98 -0.81 -9.07 8.18
C ALA A 98 0.14 -10.03 8.94
N GLY A 99 1.44 -10.02 8.61
CA GLY A 99 2.51 -10.80 9.23
C GLY A 99 3.27 -10.04 10.32
N GLY A 100 2.86 -8.79 10.61
CA GLY A 100 3.55 -7.91 11.54
C GLY A 100 4.37 -6.82 10.85
N GLU A 101 4.31 -6.71 9.52
CA GLU A 101 4.94 -5.63 8.77
C GLU A 101 3.92 -4.67 8.14
N MET A 102 4.32 -3.41 8.08
CA MET A 102 3.67 -2.34 7.32
C MET A 102 4.36 -2.21 5.97
N VAL A 103 3.59 -1.98 4.93
CA VAL A 103 4.09 -1.53 3.62
C VAL A 103 4.04 -0.02 3.58
N VAL A 104 5.15 0.60 3.21
CA VAL A 104 5.31 2.06 3.29
C VAL A 104 5.97 2.65 2.04
N LEU A 105 5.81 3.96 1.87
CA LEU A 105 6.76 4.77 1.11
C LEU A 105 7.83 5.32 2.07
N ASP A 106 9.09 5.14 1.72
CA ASP A 106 10.24 5.70 2.42
C ASP A 106 10.66 7.01 1.76
N THR A 107 10.47 8.12 2.48
CA THR A 107 10.73 9.47 1.96
C THR A 107 12.16 9.96 2.18
N ARG A 108 13.04 9.14 2.78
CA ARG A 108 14.45 9.52 3.03
C ARG A 108 15.29 9.58 1.77
N MET A 109 14.84 8.93 0.70
CA MET A 109 15.56 8.80 -0.57
C MET A 109 14.75 9.38 -1.72
N HIS A 110 15.45 9.90 -2.74
CA HIS A 110 14.85 10.35 -3.99
C HIS A 110 15.44 9.57 -5.19
N PRO A 111 14.59 8.97 -6.05
CA PRO A 111 13.13 8.91 -5.97
C PRO A 111 12.63 8.13 -4.74
N ILE A 112 11.43 8.47 -4.24
CA ILE A 112 10.78 7.80 -3.11
C ILE A 112 10.72 6.29 -3.38
N GLN A 113 11.02 5.48 -2.36
CA GLN A 113 11.09 4.03 -2.49
C GLN A 113 9.96 3.34 -1.72
N PHE A 114 9.52 2.18 -2.20
CA PHE A 114 8.66 1.30 -1.42
C PHE A 114 9.49 0.52 -0.41
N GLY A 115 8.97 0.35 0.80
CA GLY A 115 9.64 -0.38 1.87
C GLY A 115 8.67 -1.22 2.70
N MET A 116 9.24 -2.05 3.56
CA MET A 116 8.53 -2.72 4.63
C MET A 116 9.17 -2.35 5.97
N LEU A 117 8.36 -2.02 6.96
CA LEU A 117 8.79 -1.72 8.32
C LEU A 117 8.01 -2.59 9.31
N PRO A 118 8.61 -3.04 10.42
CA PRO A 118 7.85 -3.78 11.41
C PRO A 118 6.82 -2.86 12.08
N TYR A 119 5.65 -3.42 12.36
CA TYR A 119 4.61 -2.74 13.14
C TYR A 119 5.10 -2.59 14.58
N LEU A 120 5.35 -1.35 14.99
CA LEU A 120 5.70 -1.02 16.37
C LEU A 120 4.44 -0.51 17.05
N GLY A 121 3.66 -1.43 17.60
CA GLY A 121 2.52 -1.06 18.44
C GLY A 121 2.99 -0.51 19.78
N SER A 122 2.22 0.43 20.33
CA SER A 122 2.31 0.74 21.75
C SER A 122 1.80 -0.46 22.56
N ALA A 123 2.16 -0.56 23.84
CA ALA A 123 1.64 -1.62 24.71
C ALA A 123 0.09 -1.62 24.83
N PHE A 124 -0.57 -0.54 24.42
CA PHE A 124 -2.03 -0.37 24.44
C PHE A 124 -2.75 -1.00 23.25
N ASP A 125 -2.09 -1.18 22.10
CA ASP A 125 -2.72 -1.71 20.86
C ASP A 125 -3.00 -3.22 20.94
N ARG A 126 -2.47 -3.90 21.96
CA ARG A 126 -2.78 -5.32 22.24
C ARG A 126 -4.19 -5.54 22.82
N GLN A 127 -4.95 -4.49 23.13
CA GLN A 127 -6.29 -4.60 23.75
C GLN A 127 -7.45 -4.51 22.75
N LEU A 128 -7.22 -4.20 21.48
CA LEU A 128 -8.27 -4.27 20.46
C LEU A 128 -8.31 -5.67 19.83
N PRO A 129 -9.50 -6.26 19.61
CA PRO A 129 -9.61 -7.57 18.99
C PRO A 129 -9.02 -7.52 17.58
N ARG A 130 -8.05 -8.41 17.33
CA ARG A 130 -7.50 -8.66 16.00
C ARG A 130 -8.46 -9.47 15.15
#